data_AF-A0AAU4XKW3-F1
#
_entry.id   AF-A0AAU4XKW3-F1
#
_cell.length_a   1.000
_cell.length_b   1.000
_cell.length_c   1.000
_cell.angle_alpha   90.00
_cell.angle_beta   90.00
_cell.angle_gamma   90.00
#
_symmetry.space_group_name_H-M   'P 1'
#
loop_
_entity.id
_entity.type
_entity.pdbx_description
1 polymer ?
#
loop_
_entity_poly.entity_id
_entity_poly.type
_entity_poly.pdbx_seq_one_letter_code
_entity_poly.pdbx_strand_id
1 'polypeptide(L)'
;MEANAGERDLIFLDESGFAPTMLTGYTWSRIGRRAAVPREDTKNRRVNVLGAKIVGVEPDLVWQRTSGKIDAGVLLPTAML
;
A
#
# COMPACT_ATOMS: atom_id res chain seq x y z
N MET A 1 -10.75 27.86 -23.64
CA MET A 1 -11.53 27.61 -22.41
C MET A 1 -10.52 27.31 -21.33
N GLU A 2 -10.02 28.34 -20.66
CA GLU A 2 -9.05 28.18 -19.58
C GLU A 2 -9.83 28.03 -18.27
N ALA A 3 -9.69 26.87 -17.64
CA ALA A 3 -10.20 26.68 -16.29
C ALA A 3 -9.37 27.54 -15.34
N ASN A 4 -10.04 28.39 -14.56
CA ASN A 4 -9.45 29.15 -13.46
C ASN A 4 -8.38 28.31 -12.74
N ALA A 5 -7.19 28.89 -12.55
CA ALA A 5 -6.13 28.35 -11.71
C ALA A 5 -6.53 28.46 -10.23
N GLY A 6 -7.64 27.82 -9.87
CA GLY A 6 -8.01 27.59 -8.48
C GLY A 6 -6.98 26.64 -7.88
N GLU A 7 -6.55 26.96 -6.67
CA GLU A 7 -5.76 26.08 -5.82
C GLU A 7 -6.48 24.73 -5.72
N ARG A 8 -5.84 23.67 -6.22
CA ARG A 8 -6.41 22.32 -6.20
C ARG A 8 -5.75 21.56 -5.06
N ASP A 9 -6.56 21.11 -4.11
CA ASP A 9 -6.11 20.14 -3.12
C ASP A 9 -5.86 18.80 -3.85
N LEU A 10 -4.59 18.41 -3.93
CA LEU A 10 -4.18 17.17 -4.58
C LEU A 10 -4.07 16.07 -3.52
N ILE A 11 -4.93 15.06 -3.66
CA ILE A 11 -4.91 13.86 -2.82
C ILE A 11 -4.49 12.68 -3.71
N PHE A 12 -3.37 12.04 -3.36
CA PHE A 12 -2.85 10.87 -4.05
C PHE A 12 -3.27 9.61 -3.30
N LEU A 13 -4.09 8.77 -3.92
CA LEU A 13 -4.56 7.51 -3.36
C LEU A 13 -3.78 6.35 -3.98
N ASP A 14 -3.27 5.45 -3.14
CA ASP A 14 -2.58 4.24 -3.59
C ASP A 14 -2.79 3.07 -2.60
N GLU A 15 -2.54 1.85 -3.06
CA GLU A 15 -2.54 0.66 -2.22
C GLU A 15 -1.14 0.07 -2.03
N SER A 16 -0.88 -0.46 -0.84
CA SER A 16 0.33 -1.24 -0.57
C SER A 16 -0.02 -2.53 0.17
N GLY A 17 0.54 -3.64 -0.30
CA GLY A 17 0.39 -4.93 0.36
C GLY A 17 1.74 -5.51 0.73
N PHE A 18 1.92 -5.86 2.00
CA PHE A 18 3.13 -6.50 2.49
C PHE A 18 2.79 -7.69 3.39
N ALA A 19 3.66 -8.69 3.42
CA ALA A 19 3.55 -9.77 4.39
C ALA A 19 4.51 -9.47 5.55
N PRO A 20 4.03 -9.34 6.80
CA PRO A 20 4.89 -9.07 7.96
C PRO A 20 5.93 -10.17 8.20
N THR A 21 5.67 -11.38 7.69
CA THR A 21 6.56 -12.53 7.74
C THR A 21 7.55 -12.58 6.57
N MET A 22 7.50 -11.61 5.66
CA MET A 22 8.46 -11.51 4.56
C MET A 22 9.83 -11.21 5.13
N LEU A 23 10.79 -12.08 4.84
CA LEU A 23 12.16 -11.93 5.31
C LEU A 23 12.73 -10.61 4.77
N THR A 24 12.98 -9.65 5.66
CA THR A 24 13.69 -8.39 5.37
C THR A 24 15.22 -8.57 5.42
N GLY A 25 15.70 -9.81 5.51
CA GLY A 25 17.10 -10.14 5.66
C GLY A 25 17.84 -10.29 4.33
N TYR A 26 19.17 -10.16 4.40
CA TYR A 26 20.06 -10.44 3.27
C TYR A 26 20.43 -11.92 3.22
N THR A 27 20.43 -12.49 2.02
CA THR A 27 21.03 -13.81 1.77
C THR A 27 22.34 -13.63 1.02
N TRP A 28 23.31 -14.51 1.27
CA TRP A 28 24.57 -14.53 0.56
C TRP A 28 24.93 -15.96 0.18
N SER A 29 25.61 -16.12 -0.94
CA SER A 29 26.19 -17.39 -1.36
C SER A 29 27.56 -17.15 -1.97
N ARG A 30 28.38 -18.20 -1.96
CA ARG A 30 29.66 -18.18 -2.67
C ARG A 30 29.43 -18.06 -4.18
N ILE A 31 30.37 -17.46 -4.88
CA ILE A 31 30.39 -17.40 -6.34
C ILE A 31 30.23 -18.82 -6.91
N GLY A 32 29.33 -18.99 -7.87
CA GLY A 32 28.99 -20.28 -8.47
C GLY A 32 27.98 -21.13 -7.68
N ARG A 33 27.45 -20.63 -6.55
CA ARG A 33 26.37 -21.29 -5.78
C ARG A 33 25.14 -20.40 -5.72
N ARG A 34 23.96 -20.99 -5.90
CA ARG A 34 22.68 -20.29 -5.75
C ARG A 34 22.40 -20.05 -4.27
N ALA A 35 22.06 -18.82 -3.90
CA ALA A 35 21.60 -18.52 -2.55
C ALA A 35 20.24 -19.19 -2.31
N ALA A 36 20.11 -19.86 -1.17
CA ALA A 36 18.82 -20.37 -0.70
C ALA A 36 18.06 -19.21 -0.05
N VAL A 37 16.89 -18.89 -0.59
CA VAL A 37 15.96 -17.93 0.00
C VAL A 37 14.80 -18.77 0.55
N PRO A 38 14.57 -18.76 1.87
CA PRO A 38 13.39 -19.40 2.44
C PRO A 38 12.13 -18.86 1.77
N ARG A 39 11.29 -19.77 1.26
CA ARG A 39 10.01 -19.39 0.69
C ARG A 39 9.05 -19.07 1.83
N GLU A 40 8.56 -17.84 1.85
CA GLU A 40 7.48 -17.48 2.76
C GLU A 40 6.15 -18.09 2.29
N ASP A 41 5.36 -18.61 3.24
CA ASP A 41 3.97 -18.94 3.00
C ASP A 41 3.10 -17.68 3.17
N THR A 42 2.69 -17.13 2.04
CA THR A 42 1.94 -15.87 1.91
C THR A 42 0.44 -16.01 2.19
N LYS A 43 -0.06 -17.22 2.43
CA LYS A 43 -1.50 -17.45 2.67
C LYS A 43 -1.94 -16.83 4.00
N ASN A 44 -3.04 -16.09 3.97
CA ASN A 44 -3.71 -15.48 5.12
C ASN A 44 -2.85 -14.58 6.02
N ARG A 45 -1.70 -14.09 5.52
CA ARG A 45 -0.77 -13.25 6.30
C ARG A 45 -0.46 -11.89 5.67
N ARG A 46 -0.94 -11.63 4.45
CA ARG A 46 -0.74 -10.34 3.79
C ARG A 46 -1.62 -9.28 4.45
N VAL A 47 -0.98 -8.18 4.84
CA VAL A 47 -1.65 -6.94 5.27
C VAL A 47 -1.69 -6.04 4.05
N ASN A 48 -2.88 -5.58 3.67
CA ASN A 48 -3.03 -4.54 2.67
C ASN A 48 -3.40 -3.23 3.38
N VAL A 49 -2.91 -2.13 2.83
CA VAL A 49 -3.11 -0.77 3.34
C VAL A 49 -3.57 0.08 2.17
N LEU A 50 -4.67 0.79 2.36
CA LEU A 50 -5.08 1.89 1.49
C LEU A 50 -4.56 3.18 2.12
N GLY A 51 -3.78 3.97 1.38
CA GLY A 51 -3.20 5.21 1.84
C GLY A 51 -3.60 6.38 0.96
N ALA A 52 -3.91 7.52 1.57
CA ALA A 52 -4.13 8.78 0.88
C ALA A 52 -3.13 9.82 1.38
N LYS A 53 -2.34 10.35 0.45
CA LYS A 53 -1.38 11.43 0.71
C LYS A 53 -1.99 12.76 0.27
N ILE A 54 -2.22 13.64 1.23
CA ILE A 54 -2.67 15.01 1.00
C ILE A 54 -1.44 15.87 0.77
N VAL A 55 -1.42 16.62 -0.32
CA VAL A 55 -0.32 17.53 -0.67
C VAL A 55 -0.86 18.96 -0.67
N GLY A 56 -0.19 19.86 0.05
CA GLY A 56 -0.63 21.24 0.25
C GLY A 56 0.16 21.92 1.36
N VAL A 57 -0.39 23.00 1.91
CA VAL A 57 0.22 23.77 3.01
C VAL A 57 0.38 22.93 4.27
N GLU A 58 -0.58 22.03 4.54
CA GLU A 58 -0.53 21.07 5.63
C GLU A 58 -0.57 19.64 5.07
N PRO A 59 0.61 19.06 4.74
CA PRO A 59 0.67 17.71 4.20
C PRO A 59 0.31 16.68 5.27
N ASP A 60 -0.49 15.69 4.88
CA ASP A 60 -0.91 14.61 5.78
C ASP A 60 -0.95 13.26 5.06
N LEU A 61 -0.88 12.17 5.84
CA LEU A 61 -0.99 10.80 5.39
C LEU A 61 -2.02 10.06 6.26
N VAL A 62 -3.20 9.82 5.68
CA VAL A 62 -4.21 8.95 6.27
C VAL A 62 -4.13 7.57 5.64
N TRP A 63 -4.30 6.53 6.45
CA TRP A 63 -4.24 5.15 5.98
C TRP A 63 -5.16 4.23 6.75
N GLN A 64 -5.66 3.20 6.07
CA GLN A 64 -6.48 2.17 6.66
C GLN A 64 -5.95 0.79 6.28
N ARG A 65 -5.72 -0.04 7.29
CA ARG A 65 -5.36 -1.45 7.11
C ARG A 65 -6.60 -2.28 6.81
N THR A 66 -6.47 -3.23 5.89
CA THR A 66 -7.52 -4.19 5.55
C THR A 66 -6.96 -5.62 5.56
N SER A 67 -7.81 -6.55 5.97
CA SER A 67 -7.56 -7.98 5.80
C SER A 67 -8.15 -8.42 4.46
N GLY A 68 -7.34 -9.07 3.62
CA GLY A 68 -7.81 -9.52 2.31
C GLY A 68 -7.74 -8.44 1.23
N LYS A 69 -8.38 -8.68 0.09
CA LYS A 69 -8.31 -7.81 -1.09
C LYS A 69 -9.03 -6.49 -0.85
N ILE A 70 -8.47 -5.38 -1.32
CA ILE A 70 -9.19 -4.10 -1.41
C ILE A 70 -10.12 -4.20 -2.63
N ASP A 71 -11.42 -4.16 -2.38
CA ASP A 71 -12.46 -4.17 -3.40
C ASP A 71 -13.37 -2.93 -3.28
N ALA A 72 -14.41 -2.86 -4.11
CA ALA A 72 -15.32 -1.73 -4.11
C ALA A 72 -16.05 -1.54 -2.77
N GLY A 73 -16.31 -2.62 -2.02
CA GLY A 73 -16.96 -2.54 -0.71
C GLY A 73 -16.05 -1.94 0.37
N VAL A 74 -14.74 -2.10 0.23
CA VAL A 74 -13.75 -1.43 1.07
C VAL A 74 -13.66 0.07 0.73
N LEU A 75 -13.70 0.43 -0.55
CA LEU A 75 -13.56 1.81 -1.02
C LEU A 75 -14.81 2.65 -0.77
N LEU A 76 -15.98 2.04 -0.82
CA LEU A 76 -17.28 2.70 -0.70
C LEU A 76 -18.03 2.07 0.48
N PRO A 77 -17.67 2.39 1.74
CA PRO A 77 -18.39 1.85 2.88
C PRO A 77 -19.87 2.25 2.77
N THR A 78 -20.77 1.27 2.92
CA THR A 78 -22.22 1.35 2.61
C THR A 78 -23.01 2.40 3.40
N ALA A 79 -22.37 3.28 4.18
CA ALA A 79 -23.04 4.34 4.91
C ALA A 79 -22.97 5.68 4.15
N MET A 80 -23.75 5.79 3.07
CA MET A 80 -24.15 7.08 2.48
C MET A 80 -25.44 6.94 1.63
N LEU A 81 -26.44 6.27 2.20
CA LEU A 81 -27.85 6.36 1.79
C LEU A 81 -28.70 6.75 3.00
#